data_AF-A0A1H0GIG0-F1
#
_entry.id   AF-A0A1H0GIG0-F1
#
_cell.length_a   1.000
_cell.length_b   1.000
_cell.length_c   1.000
_cell.angle_alpha   90.00
_cell.angle_beta   90.00
_cell.angle_gamma   90.00
#
_symmetry.space_group_name_H-M   'P 1'
#
loop_
_entity.id
_entity.type
_entity.pdbx_description
1 polymer ?
#
loop_
_entity_poly.entity_id
_entity_poly.type
_entity_poly.pdbx_seq_one_letter_code
_entity_poly.pdbx_strand_id
1 'polypeptide(L)'
;MLEILLLMLLCKTNKKNALARGRKPGGFIALTIILWLVLEFVGAFIGAFLDIGYGIYVMALLFAGTGALISYLAAKNCKPGNFVAQEQVRTQEVINNAQPLLAPIPLTIVREGSLVGAAVSWSFSLNGQPVGSLGNGKAVTLSTAQRQNVLSATDVYGFGITPYYFDVQDGVAAEVHFKAGKFLPGQSVGVFAATTPVPMPES
;
A
#
# COMPACT_ATOMS: atom_id res chain seq x y z
N MET A 1 -9.38 -7.71 22.32
CA MET A 1 -8.68 -6.57 21.62
C MET A 1 -7.38 -7.03 20.98
N LEU A 2 -6.59 -7.87 21.66
CA LEU A 2 -5.36 -8.43 21.11
C LEU A 2 -5.63 -9.30 19.86
N GLU A 3 -6.75 -10.02 19.82
CA GLU A 3 -7.12 -10.87 18.67
C GLU A 3 -7.31 -10.05 17.40
N ILE A 4 -7.95 -8.88 17.51
CA ILE A 4 -8.16 -7.98 16.38
C ILE A 4 -6.83 -7.44 15.84
N LEU A 5 -5.89 -7.10 16.73
CA LEU A 5 -4.54 -6.66 16.33
C LEU A 5 -3.79 -7.79 15.61
N LEU A 6 -3.84 -9.01 16.13
CA LEU A 6 -3.23 -10.19 15.50
C LEU A 6 -3.86 -10.49 14.14
N LEU A 7 -5.18 -10.43 14.03
CA LEU A 7 -5.91 -10.63 12.78
C LEU A 7 -5.52 -9.57 11.73
N MET A 8 -5.40 -8.31 12.13
CA MET A 8 -4.94 -7.23 11.25
C MET A 8 -3.50 -7.45 10.77
N LEU A 9 -2.59 -7.84 11.67
CA LEU A 9 -1.20 -8.15 11.31
C LEU A 9 -1.11 -9.36 10.38
N LEU A 10 -1.91 -10.40 10.64
CA LEU A 10 -1.96 -11.60 9.81
C LEU A 10 -2.53 -11.30 8.42
N CYS A 11 -3.61 -10.50 8.32
CA CYS A 11 -4.14 -10.06 7.04
C CYS A 11 -3.10 -9.27 6.23
N LYS A 12 -2.30 -8.42 6.89
CA LYS A 12 -1.18 -7.70 6.25
C LYS A 12 -0.11 -8.66 5.75
N THR A 13 0.28 -9.65 6.56
CA THR A 13 1.26 -10.67 6.18
C THR A 13 0.76 -11.52 5.01
N ASN A 14 -0.49 -11.96 5.05
CA ASN A 14 -1.09 -12.76 3.97
C ASN A 14 -1.28 -11.96 2.69
N LYS A 15 -1.60 -10.66 2.79
CA LYS A 15 -1.56 -9.74 1.64
C LYS A 15 -0.16 -9.70 1.02
N LYS A 16 0.89 -9.51 1.82
CA LYS A 16 2.29 -9.49 1.34
C LYS A 16 2.67 -10.82 0.68
N ASN A 17 2.34 -11.95 1.31
CA ASN A 17 2.59 -13.28 0.76
C ASN A 17 1.88 -13.51 -0.57
N ALA A 18 0.59 -13.17 -0.67
CA ALA A 18 -0.18 -13.32 -1.90
C ALA A 18 0.37 -12.45 -3.04
N LEU A 19 0.72 -11.20 -2.75
CA LEU A 19 1.32 -10.28 -3.74
C LEU A 19 2.69 -10.77 -4.20
N ALA A 20 3.54 -11.27 -3.29
CA ALA A 20 4.83 -11.86 -3.65
C ALA A 20 4.70 -13.08 -4.57
N ARG A 21 3.53 -13.71 -4.61
CA ARG A 21 3.19 -14.83 -5.49
C ARG A 21 2.38 -14.40 -6.72
N GLY A 22 2.21 -13.10 -6.97
CA GLY A 22 1.42 -12.61 -8.09
C GLY A 22 -0.05 -13.02 -8.03
N ARG A 23 -0.65 -13.02 -6.83
CA ARG A 23 -2.06 -13.34 -6.62
C ARG A 23 -2.84 -12.18 -6.02
N LYS A 24 -4.12 -12.09 -6.38
CA LYS A 24 -5.06 -11.11 -5.80
C LYS A 24 -5.21 -11.37 -4.28
N PRO A 25 -4.90 -10.40 -3.42
CA PRO A 25 -4.83 -10.63 -1.97
C PRO A 25 -6.21 -10.80 -1.30
N GLY A 26 -7.28 -10.27 -1.90
CA GLY A 26 -8.61 -10.25 -1.28
C GLY A 26 -9.13 -11.61 -0.85
N GLY A 27 -8.91 -12.65 -1.67
CA GLY A 27 -9.33 -14.02 -1.32
C GLY A 27 -8.59 -14.58 -0.10
N PHE A 28 -7.29 -14.31 0.04
CA PHE A 28 -6.50 -14.76 1.18
C PHE A 28 -6.85 -14.01 2.47
N ILE A 29 -7.17 -12.72 2.36
CA ILE A 29 -7.65 -11.92 3.49
C ILE A 29 -9.00 -12.46 3.97
N ALA A 30 -9.95 -12.70 3.06
CA ALA A 30 -11.25 -13.28 3.41
C ALA A 30 -11.09 -14.66 4.06
N LEU A 31 -10.25 -15.53 3.46
CA LEU A 31 -9.94 -16.85 4.02
C LEU A 31 -9.38 -16.77 5.44
N THR A 32 -8.50 -15.80 5.71
CA THR A 32 -7.91 -15.57 7.04
C THR A 32 -8.98 -15.27 8.07
N ILE A 33 -9.89 -14.34 7.77
CA ILE A 33 -10.97 -13.93 8.67
C ILE A 33 -11.94 -15.09 8.92
N ILE A 34 -12.33 -15.79 7.85
CA ILE A 34 -13.25 -16.92 7.93
C ILE A 34 -12.64 -18.06 8.76
N LEU A 35 -11.41 -18.48 8.46
CA LEU A 35 -10.75 -19.57 9.20
C LEU A 35 -10.55 -19.23 10.68
N TRP A 36 -10.22 -17.97 10.99
CA TRP A 36 -10.09 -17.53 12.37
C TRP A 36 -11.41 -17.70 13.12
N LEU A 37 -12.49 -17.08 12.63
CA LEU A 37 -13.79 -17.05 13.32
C LEU A 37 -14.45 -18.43 13.39
N VAL A 38 -14.38 -19.20 12.30
CA VAL A 38 -14.98 -20.54 12.25
C VAL A 38 -14.28 -21.48 13.22
N LEU A 39 -12.94 -21.50 13.24
CA LEU A 39 -12.22 -22.39 14.15
C LEU A 39 -12.30 -21.90 15.60
N GLU A 40 -12.32 -20.59 15.85
CA GLU A 40 -12.60 -20.05 17.18
C GLU A 40 -13.94 -20.56 17.71
N PHE A 41 -14.99 -20.50 16.90
CA PHE A 41 -16.32 -21.00 17.26
C PHE A 41 -16.33 -22.53 17.48
N VAL A 42 -15.65 -23.29 16.63
CA VAL A 42 -15.51 -24.75 16.79
C VAL A 42 -14.77 -25.08 18.08
N GLY A 43 -13.68 -24.40 18.40
CA GLY A 43 -12.92 -24.59 19.63
C GLY A 43 -13.75 -24.25 20.88
N ALA A 44 -14.54 -23.16 20.82
CA ALA A 44 -15.47 -22.80 21.89
C ALA A 44 -16.57 -23.85 22.08
N PHE A 45 -17.15 -24.35 20.97
CA PHE A 45 -18.18 -25.38 21.01
C PHE A 45 -17.65 -26.69 21.61
N ILE A 46 -16.47 -27.15 21.18
CA ILE A 46 -15.81 -28.33 21.75
C ILE A 46 -15.49 -28.11 23.23
N GLY A 47 -14.95 -26.95 23.60
CA GLY A 47 -14.70 -26.62 24.99
C GLY A 47 -15.96 -26.67 25.84
N ALA A 48 -17.07 -26.10 25.35
CA ALA A 48 -18.35 -26.10 26.05
C ALA A 48 -18.91 -27.53 26.19
N PHE A 49 -18.81 -28.34 25.13
CA PHE A 49 -19.21 -29.74 25.16
C PHE A 49 -18.42 -30.57 26.18
N LEU A 50 -17.14 -30.22 26.40
CA LEU A 50 -16.27 -30.87 27.39
C LEU A 50 -16.39 -30.27 28.81
N ASP A 51 -17.24 -29.27 29.01
CA ASP A 51 -17.46 -28.57 30.29
C ASP A 51 -16.17 -28.12 31.02
N ILE A 52 -15.18 -27.66 30.26
CA ILE A 52 -13.86 -27.26 30.80
C ILE A 52 -13.84 -25.85 31.41
N GLY A 53 -15.02 -25.26 31.68
CA GLY A 53 -15.17 -23.94 32.29
C GLY A 53 -14.37 -22.84 31.58
N TYR A 54 -13.45 -22.20 32.31
CA TYR A 54 -12.57 -21.16 31.73
C TYR A 54 -11.65 -21.66 30.60
N GLY A 55 -11.43 -22.98 30.50
CA GLY A 55 -10.68 -23.61 29.41
C GLY A 55 -11.33 -23.45 28.04
N ILE A 56 -12.62 -23.10 27.97
CA ILE A 56 -13.36 -22.89 26.71
C ILE A 56 -12.68 -21.80 25.87
N TYR A 57 -12.31 -20.69 26.50
CA TYR A 57 -11.65 -19.58 25.82
C TYR A 57 -10.25 -19.97 25.33
N VAL A 58 -9.50 -20.74 26.12
CA VAL A 58 -8.18 -21.26 25.72
C VAL A 58 -8.32 -22.19 24.52
N MET A 59 -9.33 -23.08 24.51
CA MET A 59 -9.60 -23.94 23.36
C MET A 59 -10.00 -23.17 22.11
N ALA A 60 -10.85 -22.15 22.24
CA ALA A 60 -11.21 -21.26 21.14
C ALA A 60 -9.95 -20.61 20.51
N LEU A 61 -9.05 -20.08 21.34
CA LEU A 61 -7.80 -19.47 20.87
C LEU A 61 -6.85 -20.46 20.18
N LEU A 62 -6.73 -21.71 20.68
CA LEU A 62 -5.89 -22.73 20.05
C LEU A 62 -6.39 -23.10 18.65
N PHE A 63 -7.69 -23.24 18.49
CA PHE A 63 -8.30 -23.52 17.20
C PHE A 63 -8.21 -22.30 16.26
N ALA A 64 -8.47 -21.08 16.75
CA ALA A 64 -8.25 -19.86 15.99
C ALA A 64 -6.80 -19.73 15.50
N GLY A 65 -5.83 -20.07 16.37
CA GLY A 65 -4.40 -20.13 16.04
C GLY A 65 -4.08 -21.16 14.93
N THR A 66 -4.80 -22.28 14.90
CA THR A 66 -4.69 -23.26 13.81
C THR A 66 -5.23 -22.70 12.51
N GLY A 67 -6.36 -21.99 12.54
CA GLY A 67 -6.89 -21.26 11.38
C GLY A 67 -5.93 -20.19 10.86
N ALA A 68 -5.31 -19.45 11.78
CA ALA A 68 -4.27 -18.49 11.46
C ALA A 68 -3.11 -19.15 10.71
N LEU A 69 -2.60 -20.27 11.21
CA LEU A 69 -1.50 -21.02 10.58
C LEU A 69 -1.89 -21.54 9.18
N ILE A 70 -3.07 -22.15 9.04
CA ILE A 70 -3.56 -22.64 7.74
C ILE A 70 -3.64 -21.50 6.73
N SER A 71 -4.24 -20.36 7.11
CA SER A 71 -4.37 -19.20 6.22
C SER A 71 -3.00 -18.63 5.80
N TYR A 72 -2.03 -18.60 6.73
CA TYR A 72 -0.67 -18.17 6.45
C TYR A 72 0.03 -19.09 5.44
N LEU A 73 -0.05 -20.41 5.65
CA LEU A 73 0.53 -21.39 4.75
C LEU A 73 -0.13 -21.35 3.37
N ALA A 74 -1.47 -21.17 3.32
CA ALA A 74 -2.20 -21.02 2.07
C ALA A 74 -1.72 -19.80 1.28
N ALA A 75 -1.54 -18.65 1.93
CA ALA A 75 -1.04 -17.43 1.27
C ALA A 75 0.43 -17.57 0.84
N LYS A 76 1.28 -18.13 1.70
CA LYS A 76 2.72 -18.27 1.46
C LYS A 76 3.04 -19.27 0.33
N ASN A 77 2.33 -20.39 0.29
CA ASN A 77 2.62 -21.50 -0.59
C ASN A 77 1.68 -21.57 -1.81
N CYS A 78 0.84 -20.55 -2.03
CA CYS A 78 -0.06 -20.56 -3.18
C CYS A 78 0.70 -20.64 -4.51
N LYS A 79 0.03 -21.23 -5.51
CA LYS A 79 0.56 -21.28 -6.88
C LYS A 79 0.83 -19.85 -7.38
N PRO A 80 1.98 -19.61 -8.04
CA PRO A 80 2.25 -18.32 -8.66
C PRO A 80 1.12 -17.92 -9.61
N GLY A 81 0.85 -16.63 -9.69
CA GLY A 81 -0.04 -16.05 -10.69
C GLY A 81 0.57 -14.84 -11.37
N ASN A 82 -0.24 -14.21 -12.21
CA ASN A 82 0.08 -13.03 -13.02
C ASN A 82 -0.69 -11.79 -12.56
N PHE A 83 -1.17 -11.76 -11.31
CA PHE A 83 -1.89 -10.60 -10.79
C PHE A 83 -0.92 -9.41 -10.67
N VAL A 84 -1.25 -8.37 -11.42
CA VAL A 84 -0.65 -7.03 -11.30
C VAL A 84 -1.71 -6.11 -10.73
N ALA A 85 -1.38 -5.31 -9.72
CA ALA A 85 -2.35 -4.38 -9.15
C ALA A 85 -2.71 -3.29 -10.17
N GLN A 86 -3.98 -2.89 -10.28
CA GLN A 86 -4.41 -1.83 -11.21
C GLN A 86 -3.59 -0.53 -11.06
N GLU A 87 -3.20 -0.20 -9.83
CA GLU A 87 -2.33 0.93 -9.54
C GLU A 87 -0.93 0.79 -10.16
N GLN A 88 -0.36 -0.42 -10.16
CA GLN A 88 0.90 -0.72 -10.84
C GLN A 88 0.74 -0.64 -12.36
N VAL A 89 -0.38 -1.16 -12.91
CA VAL A 89 -0.69 -1.04 -14.34
C VAL A 89 -0.77 0.43 -14.75
N ARG A 90 -1.55 1.25 -14.03
CA ARG A 90 -1.67 2.69 -14.30
C ARG A 90 -0.33 3.42 -14.18
N THR A 91 0.46 3.09 -13.15
CA THR A 91 1.81 3.66 -12.97
C THR A 91 2.69 3.32 -14.18
N GLN A 92 2.67 2.07 -14.63
CA GLN A 92 3.45 1.64 -15.79
C GLN A 92 2.96 2.29 -17.09
N GLU A 93 1.64 2.46 -17.26
CA GLU A 93 1.06 3.17 -18.41
C GLU A 93 1.52 4.63 -18.47
N VAL A 94 1.54 5.33 -17.33
CA VAL A 94 2.05 6.70 -17.26
C VAL A 94 3.53 6.75 -17.62
N ILE A 95 4.34 5.83 -17.08
CA ILE A 95 5.78 5.78 -17.38
C ILE A 95 6.03 5.49 -18.87
N ASN A 96 5.29 4.54 -19.44
CA ASN A 96 5.47 4.10 -20.83
C ASN A 96 4.97 5.12 -21.85
N ASN A 97 3.93 5.88 -21.54
CA ASN A 97 3.31 6.86 -22.44
C ASN A 97 3.72 8.31 -22.12
N ALA A 98 4.66 8.51 -21.18
CA ALA A 98 5.13 9.83 -20.83
C ALA A 98 5.84 10.50 -22.02
N GLN A 99 5.41 11.70 -22.35
CA GLN A 99 6.05 12.53 -23.35
C GLN A 99 7.30 13.20 -22.76
N PRO A 100 8.39 13.35 -23.52
CA PRO A 100 9.56 14.08 -23.05
C PRO A 100 9.27 15.58 -22.94
N LEU A 101 9.93 16.23 -22.00
CA LEU A 101 10.06 17.69 -21.95
C LEU A 101 11.18 18.15 -22.88
N LEU A 102 11.15 19.43 -23.27
CA LEU A 102 12.21 20.08 -24.07
C LEU A 102 13.58 20.05 -23.36
N ALA A 103 13.57 20.16 -22.03
CA ALA A 103 14.72 19.99 -21.17
C ALA A 103 14.26 19.47 -19.80
N PRO A 104 15.11 18.77 -19.04
CA PRO A 104 14.78 18.38 -17.67
C PRO A 104 14.48 19.61 -16.81
N ILE A 105 13.40 19.55 -16.03
CA ILE A 105 13.00 20.60 -15.10
C ILE A 105 13.27 20.17 -13.64
N PRO A 106 13.49 21.12 -12.72
CA PRO A 106 13.53 20.81 -11.30
C PRO A 106 12.12 20.48 -10.77
N LEU A 107 12.04 19.42 -9.96
CA LEU A 107 10.87 19.01 -9.20
C LEU A 107 11.25 18.94 -7.72
N THR A 108 10.59 19.73 -6.88
CA THR A 108 10.78 19.71 -5.43
C THR A 108 9.64 18.95 -4.78
N ILE A 109 9.95 17.99 -3.92
CA ILE A 109 8.98 17.34 -3.05
C ILE A 109 9.13 17.95 -1.66
N VAL A 110 8.07 18.58 -1.16
CA VAL A 110 8.04 19.24 0.15
C VAL A 110 7.20 18.39 1.09
N ARG A 111 7.83 17.87 2.16
CA ARG A 111 7.09 17.30 3.28
C ARG A 111 6.81 18.40 4.29
N GLU A 112 5.56 18.81 4.34
CA GLU A 112 5.06 19.80 5.28
C GLU A 112 5.23 19.37 6.73
N GLY A 113 5.52 20.36 7.58
CA GLY A 113 5.55 20.18 9.02
C GLY A 113 4.17 19.75 9.54
N SER A 114 4.15 18.69 10.34
CA SER A 114 2.96 18.25 11.06
C SER A 114 3.28 17.97 12.53
N LEU A 115 2.40 18.43 13.42
CA LEU A 115 2.42 18.05 14.84
C LEU A 115 1.95 16.59 15.02
N VAL A 116 1.08 16.12 14.13
CA VAL A 116 0.60 14.74 14.08
C VAL A 116 1.41 13.97 13.03
N GLY A 117 2.17 12.96 13.44
CA GLY A 117 3.04 12.18 12.53
C GLY A 117 4.46 12.72 12.34
N ALA A 118 4.92 13.61 13.23
CA ALA A 118 6.26 14.20 13.19
C ALA A 118 7.41 13.16 13.20
N ALA A 119 7.20 12.01 13.84
CA ALA A 119 8.23 10.97 13.99
C ALA A 119 8.35 9.99 12.80
N VAL A 120 7.38 9.97 11.88
CA VAL A 120 7.31 8.96 10.82
C VAL A 120 8.01 9.47 9.57
N SER A 121 9.14 8.90 9.16
CA SER A 121 9.75 9.21 7.86
C SER A 121 8.94 8.63 6.70
N TRP A 122 8.99 9.27 5.53
CA TRP A 122 8.29 8.81 4.32
C TRP A 122 9.26 8.65 3.18
N SER A 123 9.26 7.47 2.56
CA SER A 123 10.03 7.15 1.36
C SER A 123 9.21 7.47 0.11
N PHE A 124 9.83 8.16 -0.85
CA PHE A 124 9.20 8.60 -2.08
C PHE A 124 9.82 7.89 -3.29
N SER A 125 8.99 7.62 -4.30
CA SER A 125 9.44 7.22 -5.62
C SER A 125 8.77 8.04 -6.71
N LEU A 126 9.56 8.54 -7.66
CA LEU A 126 9.09 9.25 -8.85
C LEU A 126 9.21 8.28 -10.03
N ASN A 127 8.12 8.06 -10.76
CA ASN A 127 8.10 7.24 -11.98
C ASN A 127 8.70 5.85 -11.74
N GLY A 128 8.42 5.28 -10.57
CA GLY A 128 8.94 3.98 -10.11
C GLY A 128 10.37 4.02 -9.55
N GLN A 129 11.11 5.12 -9.72
CA GLN A 129 12.48 5.26 -9.23
C GLN A 129 12.51 5.83 -7.80
N PRO A 130 13.27 5.23 -6.87
CA PRO A 130 13.37 5.72 -5.50
C PRO A 130 14.07 7.08 -5.47
N VAL A 131 13.48 8.05 -4.77
CA VAL A 131 13.99 9.42 -4.61
C VAL A 131 14.66 9.62 -3.24
N GLY A 132 14.27 8.80 -2.26
CA GLY A 132 14.77 8.85 -0.88
C GLY A 132 13.67 9.05 0.14
N SER A 133 14.05 9.27 1.39
CA SER A 133 13.11 9.46 2.50
C SER A 133 13.18 10.87 3.06
N LEU A 134 12.02 11.48 3.31
CA LEU A 134 11.92 12.80 3.94
C LEU A 134 11.40 12.69 5.37
N GLY A 135 12.13 13.33 6.28
CA GLY A 135 11.68 13.64 7.64
C GLY A 135 10.68 14.81 7.66
N ASN A 136 10.12 15.10 8.84
CA ASN A 136 9.13 16.16 9.02
C ASN A 136 9.71 17.55 8.67
N GLY A 137 9.00 18.34 7.86
CA GLY A 137 9.44 19.68 7.45
C GLY A 137 10.66 19.70 6.52
N LYS A 138 10.94 18.60 5.82
CA LYS A 138 12.08 18.48 4.89
C LYS A 138 11.60 18.47 3.44
N ALA A 139 12.49 18.86 2.54
CA ALA A 139 12.26 18.82 1.11
C ALA A 139 13.43 18.16 0.38
N VAL A 140 13.17 17.62 -0.81
CA VAL A 140 14.19 17.15 -1.74
C VAL A 140 13.87 17.69 -3.13
N THR A 141 14.90 18.17 -3.83
CA THR A 141 14.78 18.59 -5.22
C THR A 141 15.48 17.56 -6.10
N LEU A 142 14.80 17.15 -7.15
CA LEU A 142 15.27 16.25 -8.19
C LEU A 142 14.92 16.86 -9.55
N SER A 143 15.24 16.16 -10.64
CA SER A 143 14.80 16.55 -11.97
C SER A 143 13.85 15.52 -12.57
N THR A 144 12.93 16.00 -13.41
CA THR A 144 12.15 15.15 -14.31
C THR A 144 12.32 15.63 -15.74
N ALA A 145 12.44 14.70 -16.67
CA ALA A 145 12.45 14.94 -18.11
C ALA A 145 11.13 14.51 -18.77
N GLN A 146 10.14 14.10 -17.97
CA GLN A 146 8.86 13.57 -18.42
C GLN A 146 7.74 14.57 -18.12
N ARG A 147 6.81 14.72 -19.06
CA ARG A 147 5.62 15.55 -18.92
C ARG A 147 4.63 14.92 -17.93
N GLN A 148 4.27 13.66 -18.14
CA GLN A 148 3.42 12.89 -17.22
C GLN A 148 4.28 12.22 -16.15
N ASN A 149 3.89 12.37 -14.88
CA ASN A 149 4.63 11.83 -13.75
C ASN A 149 3.70 11.15 -12.74
N VAL A 150 4.28 10.24 -11.97
CA VAL A 150 3.63 9.56 -10.85
C VAL A 150 4.56 9.60 -9.65
N LEU A 151 4.04 10.14 -8.54
CA LEU A 151 4.74 10.19 -7.26
C LEU A 151 4.04 9.30 -6.25
N SER A 152 4.78 8.32 -5.72
CA SER A 152 4.32 7.40 -4.70
C SER A 152 5.03 7.68 -3.38
N ALA A 153 4.34 7.46 -2.26
CA ALA A 153 4.91 7.61 -0.93
C ALA A 153 4.54 6.42 -0.04
N THR A 154 5.52 5.95 0.72
CA THR A 154 5.39 4.83 1.65
C THR A 154 6.00 5.21 3.00
N ASP A 155 5.34 4.90 4.11
CA ASP A 155 5.92 5.13 5.43
C ASP A 155 6.98 4.08 5.81
N VAL A 156 7.66 4.28 6.93
CA VAL A 156 8.68 3.33 7.46
C VAL A 156 8.15 1.92 7.76
N TYR A 157 6.83 1.74 7.86
CA TYR A 157 6.19 0.46 8.11
C TYR A 157 5.71 -0.24 6.83
N GLY A 158 5.90 0.40 5.66
CA GLY A 158 5.51 -0.12 4.36
C GLY A 158 4.07 0.22 3.96
N PHE A 159 3.42 1.20 4.60
CA PHE A 159 2.10 1.68 4.17
C PHE A 159 2.26 2.70 3.06
N GLY A 160 1.97 2.25 1.84
CA GLY A 160 1.80 3.11 0.68
C GLY A 160 0.50 3.89 0.74
N ILE A 161 0.51 5.12 0.26
CA ILE A 161 -0.68 5.92 0.00
C ILE A 161 -1.02 5.92 -1.48
N THR A 162 -2.22 6.40 -1.83
CA THR A 162 -2.60 6.57 -3.23
C THR A 162 -1.56 7.44 -3.97
N PRO A 163 -0.98 6.97 -5.09
CA PRO A 163 -0.03 7.72 -5.87
C PRO A 163 -0.65 8.99 -6.42
N TYR A 164 0.17 10.03 -6.51
CA TYR A 164 -0.20 11.29 -7.12
C TYR A 164 0.25 11.31 -8.57
N TYR A 165 -0.71 11.34 -9.48
CA TYR A 165 -0.50 11.48 -10.91
C TYR A 165 -0.63 12.95 -11.28
N PHE A 166 0.34 13.48 -12.01
CA PHE A 166 0.35 14.89 -12.39
C PHE A 166 1.18 15.12 -13.64
N ASP A 167 0.89 16.23 -14.31
CA ASP A 167 1.65 16.70 -15.45
C ASP A 167 2.48 17.93 -15.08
N VAL A 168 3.56 18.16 -15.82
CA VAL A 168 4.40 19.36 -15.73
C VAL A 168 4.58 20.00 -17.12
N GLN A 169 5.04 21.24 -17.18
CA GLN A 169 5.27 21.97 -18.44
C GLN A 169 6.75 22.24 -18.69
N ASP A 170 7.10 22.51 -19.95
CA ASP A 170 8.46 22.82 -20.34
C ASP A 170 8.96 24.10 -19.65
N GLY A 171 10.17 24.03 -19.08
CA GLY A 171 10.83 25.17 -18.46
C GLY A 171 10.22 25.68 -17.15
N VAL A 172 9.13 25.07 -16.66
CA VAL A 172 8.46 25.47 -15.42
C VAL A 172 8.88 24.52 -14.30
N ALA A 173 9.49 25.05 -13.24
CA ALA A 173 9.78 24.27 -12.04
C ALA A 173 8.48 23.78 -11.37
N ALA A 174 8.51 22.58 -10.80
CA ALA A 174 7.36 22.00 -10.12
C ALA A 174 7.65 21.75 -8.63
N GLU A 175 6.65 21.93 -7.78
CA GLU A 175 6.71 21.64 -6.36
C GLU A 175 5.49 20.81 -5.95
N VAL A 176 5.71 19.66 -5.30
CA VAL A 176 4.65 18.78 -4.81
C VAL A 176 4.67 18.74 -3.29
N HIS A 177 3.56 19.16 -2.69
CA HIS A 177 3.41 19.21 -1.23
C HIS A 177 2.79 17.93 -0.68
N PHE A 178 3.31 17.47 0.44
CA PHE A 178 2.87 16.26 1.14
C PHE A 178 2.74 16.52 2.63
N LYS A 179 1.62 16.10 3.24
CA LYS A 179 1.38 16.22 4.68
C LYS A 179 0.64 15.00 5.23
N ALA A 180 1.18 14.41 6.30
CA ALA A 180 0.51 13.38 7.10
C ALA A 180 -0.13 12.24 6.29
N GLY A 181 0.59 11.68 5.31
CA GLY A 181 0.08 10.56 4.51
C GLY A 181 -0.83 10.97 3.35
N LYS A 182 -0.76 12.23 2.90
CA LYS A 182 -1.56 12.74 1.78
C LYS A 182 -0.78 13.76 0.96
N PHE A 183 -0.91 13.68 -0.36
CA PHE A 183 -0.48 14.73 -1.27
C PHE A 183 -1.47 15.92 -1.26
N LEU A 184 -0.97 17.13 -1.46
CA LEU A 184 -1.74 18.37 -1.37
C LEU A 184 -1.74 19.12 -2.72
N PRO A 185 -2.50 18.66 -3.74
CA PRO A 185 -2.51 19.26 -5.08
C PRO A 185 -2.81 20.77 -5.09
N GLY A 186 -3.68 21.25 -4.19
CA GLY A 186 -4.02 22.67 -4.09
C GLY A 186 -2.94 23.56 -3.47
N GLN A 187 -1.88 22.98 -2.90
CA GLN A 187 -0.69 23.70 -2.42
C GLN A 187 0.52 23.49 -3.35
N SER A 188 0.45 22.49 -4.22
CA SER A 188 1.49 22.20 -5.21
C SER A 188 1.50 23.24 -6.32
N VAL A 189 2.70 23.54 -6.84
CA VAL A 189 2.95 24.58 -7.84
C VAL A 189 3.58 23.96 -9.09
N GLY A 190 3.28 24.46 -10.27
CA GLY A 190 3.84 23.96 -11.53
C GLY A 190 3.42 22.54 -11.90
N VAL A 191 2.40 21.99 -11.21
CA VAL A 191 1.80 20.69 -11.49
C VAL A 191 0.37 20.86 -11.98
N PHE A 192 -0.01 20.05 -12.95
CA PHE A 192 -1.33 20.06 -13.57
C PHE A 192 -2.03 18.73 -13.38
N ALA A 193 -3.36 18.73 -13.52
CA ALA A 193 -4.13 17.50 -13.51
C ALA A 193 -3.59 16.54 -14.58
N ALA A 194 -3.37 15.28 -14.19
CA ALA A 194 -2.83 14.29 -15.10
C ALA A 194 -3.71 14.18 -16.35
N THR A 195 -3.11 14.36 -17.53
CA THR A 195 -3.70 13.87 -18.77
C THR A 195 -3.65 12.35 -18.70
N THR A 196 -4.77 11.74 -18.28
CA THR A 196 -4.93 10.29 -18.14
C THR A 196 -4.35 9.53 -19.33
N PRO A 197 -3.74 8.33 -19.16
CA PRO A 197 -3.68 7.42 -20.28
C PRO A 197 -5.13 7.08 -20.70
N VAL A 198 -5.40 7.11 -22.00
CA VAL A 198 -6.66 6.65 -22.60
C VAL A 198 -6.98 5.25 -22.03
N PRO A 199 -8.20 5.00 -21.52
CA PRO A 199 -8.56 3.65 -21.12
C PRO A 199 -8.47 2.75 -22.36
N MET A 200 -7.65 1.70 -22.29
CA MET A 200 -7.71 0.61 -23.27
C MET A 200 -9.16 0.11 -23.33
N PRO A 201 -9.72 -0.13 -24.53
CA PRO A 201 -11.03 -0.75 -24.63
C PRO A 201 -10.98 -2.10 -23.92
N GLU A 202 -11.97 -2.35 -23.06
CA GLU A 202 -12.14 -3.66 -22.43
C GLU A 202 -12.20 -4.73 -23.53
N SER A 203 -11.26 -5.68 -23.51
CA SER A 203 -11.27 -6.89 -24.33
C SER A 203 -11.80 -8.06 -23.53
#